data_AF-A0A969FW57-F1
#
_entry.id   AF-A0A969FW57-F1
#
_cell.length_a   1.000
_cell.length_b   1.000
_cell.length_c   1.000
_cell.angle_alpha   90.00
_cell.angle_beta   90.00
_cell.angle_gamma   90.00
#
_symmetry.space_group_name_H-M   'P 1'
#
loop_
_entity.id
_entity.type
_entity.pdbx_description
1 polymer ?
#
loop_
_entity_poly.entity_id
_entity_poly.type
_entity_poly.pdbx_seq_one_letter_code
_entity_poly.pdbx_strand_id
1 'polypeptide(L)'
;GAAGALWALRTLPYTLPTPLPYAVFEEALAALCARSGEPARLLPPPPDGPLTLVQHREGAEYDRFHYGLSRLLICQDEAIAHMLLANRFHMEMKCAVLGLASGVPLPPVLRAMLMRSSEARILFLHDASVEGMALASSLRERLDIPDSLRFIAIGLRPSHAMRLHLFARRTPLPPSAEVAALSALSPGERAWLLGGWSAEVAAVSPAGLVLKLRRIVTEPLLPRRSLLTNLRRDRSTGFMTWPVP
;
A
#
# COMPACT_ATOMS: atom_id res chain seq x y z
N GLY A 1 42.82 28.93 14.60
CA GLY A 1 43.11 28.37 13.27
C GLY A 1 42.24 27.17 13.00
N ALA A 2 41.30 27.32 12.06
CA ALA A 2 40.69 26.35 11.13
C ALA A 2 40.21 24.92 11.54
N ALA A 3 40.54 24.35 12.70
CA ALA A 3 40.20 22.96 13.01
C ALA A 3 38.83 22.77 13.70
N GLY A 4 38.24 23.84 14.25
CA GLY A 4 36.97 23.79 15.00
C GLY A 4 35.70 24.00 14.17
N ALA A 5 35.81 24.38 12.89
CA ALA A 5 34.66 24.69 12.03
C ALA A 5 34.18 23.49 11.18
N LEU A 6 35.00 22.43 11.07
CA LEU A 6 34.72 21.29 10.19
C LEU A 6 33.94 20.15 10.85
N TRP A 7 33.80 20.14 12.19
CA TRP A 7 32.94 19.16 12.86
C TRP A 7 31.46 19.58 12.92
N ALA A 8 31.17 20.88 12.78
CA ALA A 8 29.82 21.44 12.82
C ALA A 8 29.04 21.27 11.50
N LEU A 9 29.70 20.85 10.41
CA LEU A 9 29.05 20.60 9.11
C LEU A 9 28.50 19.17 8.96
N ARG A 10 28.56 18.34 10.01
CA ARG A 10 28.22 16.91 9.92
C ARG A 10 26.76 16.56 10.23
N THR A 11 25.88 17.55 10.31
CA THR A 11 24.43 17.35 10.34
C THR A 11 23.74 18.47 9.57
N LEU A 12 23.94 18.53 8.26
CA LEU A 12 22.99 19.24 7.41
C LEU A 12 21.66 18.45 7.49
N PRO A 13 20.56 19.08 7.92
CA PRO A 13 19.25 18.45 7.85
C PRO A 13 18.98 18.11 6.38
N TYR A 14 18.57 16.88 6.16
CA TYR A 14 18.17 16.28 4.88
C TYR A 14 17.64 17.34 3.89
N THR A 15 18.45 17.75 2.91
CA THR A 15 17.98 18.62 1.83
C THR A 15 17.20 17.73 0.87
N LEU A 16 15.88 17.64 1.08
CA LEU A 16 15.01 17.10 0.04
C LEU A 16 15.25 17.95 -1.21
N PRO A 17 15.56 17.35 -2.37
CA PRO A 17 15.66 18.10 -3.61
C PRO A 17 14.33 18.83 -3.84
N THR A 18 14.42 20.09 -4.27
CA THR A 18 13.24 20.89 -4.57
C THR A 18 12.36 20.12 -5.55
N PRO A 19 11.07 19.91 -5.22
CA PRO A 19 10.19 19.19 -6.13
C PRO A 19 10.11 19.90 -7.47
N LEU A 20 10.30 19.13 -8.54
CA LEU A 20 10.16 19.63 -9.89
C LEU A 20 8.67 19.78 -10.20
N PRO A 21 8.19 20.97 -10.61
CA PRO A 21 6.82 21.11 -11.07
C PRO A 21 6.56 20.16 -12.24
N TYR A 22 5.38 19.55 -12.27
CA TYR A 22 5.04 18.54 -13.25
C TYR A 22 5.18 19.04 -14.70
N ALA A 23 4.80 20.29 -14.96
CA ALA A 23 4.98 20.91 -16.28
C ALA A 23 6.46 20.95 -16.71
N VAL A 24 7.36 21.28 -15.80
CA VAL A 24 8.81 21.32 -16.08
C VAL A 24 9.36 19.90 -16.30
N PHE A 25 8.86 18.93 -15.54
CA PHE A 25 9.19 17.52 -15.76
C PHE A 25 8.75 17.05 -17.15
N GLU A 26 7.52 17.33 -17.55
CA GLU A 26 6.98 16.98 -18.87
C GLU A 26 7.77 17.63 -20.02
N GLU A 27 8.09 18.92 -19.91
CA GLU A 27 8.94 19.62 -20.88
C GLU A 27 10.33 18.97 -20.99
N ALA A 28 10.96 18.65 -19.86
CA ALA A 28 12.26 18.00 -19.82
C ALA A 28 12.22 16.58 -20.40
N LEU A 29 11.16 15.82 -20.12
CA LEU A 29 10.94 14.48 -20.65
C LEU A 29 10.72 14.53 -22.17
N ALA A 30 9.87 15.45 -22.65
CA ALA A 30 9.66 15.66 -24.08
C ALA A 30 10.96 16.02 -24.81
N ALA A 31 11.77 16.92 -24.23
CA ALA A 31 13.08 17.28 -24.78
C ALA A 31 14.07 16.10 -24.79
N LEU A 32 14.04 15.23 -23.77
CA LEU A 32 14.83 14.01 -23.74
C LEU A 32 14.39 13.04 -24.85
N CYS A 33 13.09 12.80 -24.98
CA CYS A 33 12.51 11.93 -26.00
C CYS A 33 12.83 12.41 -27.42
N ALA A 34 12.75 13.72 -27.67
CA ALA A 34 13.10 14.29 -28.97
C ALA A 34 14.59 14.09 -29.33
N ARG A 35 15.48 14.09 -28.32
CA ARG A 35 16.92 13.95 -28.52
C ARG A 35 17.41 12.51 -28.59
N SER A 36 16.82 11.63 -27.79
CA SER A 36 17.37 10.30 -27.49
C SER A 36 16.40 9.15 -27.75
N GLY A 37 15.19 9.45 -28.23
CA GLY A 37 14.08 8.51 -28.28
C GLY A 37 13.47 8.26 -26.90
N GLU A 38 12.46 7.40 -26.84
CA GLU A 38 11.83 7.04 -25.57
C GLU A 38 12.82 6.40 -24.60
N PRO A 39 12.78 6.77 -23.30
CA PRO A 39 13.60 6.12 -22.30
C PRO A 39 13.39 4.60 -22.29
N ALA A 40 14.49 3.85 -22.38
CA ALA A 40 14.41 2.40 -22.34
C ALA A 40 13.82 1.93 -21.01
N ARG A 41 12.97 0.88 -21.07
CA ARG A 41 12.33 0.23 -19.91
C ARG A 41 11.32 1.11 -19.16
N LEU A 42 10.72 2.11 -19.82
CA LEU A 42 9.47 2.66 -19.34
C LEU A 42 8.43 1.54 -19.24
N LEU A 43 7.66 1.56 -18.16
CA LEU A 43 6.48 0.72 -18.07
C LEU A 43 5.50 1.18 -19.15
N PRO A 44 4.87 0.25 -19.90
CA PRO A 44 3.78 0.64 -20.76
C PRO A 44 2.68 1.31 -19.92
N PRO A 45 1.85 2.18 -20.51
CA PRO A 45 0.69 2.70 -19.80
C PRO A 45 -0.15 1.53 -19.26
N PRO A 46 -0.78 1.67 -18.08
CA PRO A 46 -1.72 0.67 -17.61
C PRO A 46 -2.79 0.47 -18.70
N PRO A 47 -3.21 -0.78 -18.99
CA PRO A 47 -4.22 -1.03 -19.99
C PRO A 47 -5.52 -0.32 -19.64
N ASP A 48 -6.17 0.29 -20.64
CA ASP A 48 -7.47 0.93 -20.45
C ASP A 48 -8.56 -0.13 -20.20
N GLY A 49 -9.27 0.03 -19.09
CA GLY A 49 -10.41 -0.81 -18.72
C GLY A 49 -10.08 -1.92 -17.72
N PRO A 50 -11.12 -2.54 -17.13
CA PRO A 50 -10.92 -3.62 -16.17
C PRO A 50 -10.20 -4.78 -16.85
N LEU A 51 -9.23 -5.37 -16.14
CA LEU A 51 -8.62 -6.64 -16.56
C LEU A 51 -9.76 -7.63 -16.87
N THR A 52 -9.94 -7.94 -18.15
CA THR A 52 -10.86 -8.98 -18.54
C THR A 52 -10.19 -10.28 -18.13
N LEU A 53 -10.50 -10.77 -16.93
CA LEU A 53 -10.32 -12.18 -16.63
C LEU A 53 -11.02 -12.89 -17.78
N VAL A 54 -10.22 -13.55 -18.64
CA VAL A 54 -10.73 -14.30 -19.79
C VAL A 54 -11.90 -15.11 -19.25
N GLN A 55 -13.12 -14.72 -19.64
CA GLN A 55 -14.31 -15.47 -19.31
C GLN A 55 -14.13 -16.79 -20.06
N HIS A 56 -13.61 -17.79 -19.35
CA HIS A 56 -13.44 -19.10 -19.94
C HIS A 56 -14.82 -19.55 -20.39
N ARG A 57 -14.94 -19.81 -21.71
CA ARG A 57 -16.12 -20.45 -22.28
C ARG A 57 -16.40 -21.71 -21.48
N GLU A 58 -17.63 -21.82 -20.99
CA GLU A 58 -18.13 -23.02 -20.32
C GLU A 58 -17.74 -24.25 -21.15
N GLY A 59 -16.88 -25.12 -20.59
CA GLY A 59 -16.55 -26.42 -21.17
C GLY A 59 -15.07 -26.71 -21.45
N ALA A 60 -14.17 -25.73 -21.52
CA ALA A 60 -12.75 -25.99 -21.75
C ALA A 60 -11.90 -25.55 -20.55
N GLU A 61 -11.48 -26.54 -19.75
CA GLU A 61 -10.46 -26.48 -18.68
C GLU A 61 -10.89 -26.01 -17.28
N TYR A 62 -11.90 -26.69 -16.72
CA TYR A 62 -12.28 -26.56 -15.31
C TYR A 62 -11.13 -26.86 -14.32
N ASP A 63 -10.12 -27.65 -14.70
CA ASP A 63 -9.04 -28.09 -13.81
C ASP A 63 -8.05 -26.96 -13.45
N ARG A 64 -7.89 -25.96 -14.34
CA ARG A 64 -6.86 -24.93 -14.15
C ARG A 64 -7.13 -23.99 -12.98
N PHE A 65 -8.35 -23.87 -12.46
CA PHE A 65 -8.67 -22.93 -11.36
C PHE A 65 -9.07 -23.62 -10.04
N HIS A 66 -8.78 -24.92 -9.91
CA HIS A 66 -9.00 -25.62 -8.64
C HIS A 66 -8.03 -25.21 -7.53
N TYR A 67 -7.03 -24.37 -7.83
CA TYR A 67 -6.09 -23.86 -6.83
C TYR A 67 -6.68 -22.69 -6.02
N GLY A 68 -6.42 -22.71 -4.70
CA GLY A 68 -6.78 -21.61 -3.82
C GLY A 68 -5.84 -20.41 -3.99
N LEU A 69 -6.36 -19.20 -3.79
CA LEU A 69 -5.57 -17.97 -3.71
C LEU A 69 -5.39 -17.59 -2.24
N SER A 70 -4.15 -17.51 -1.77
CA SER A 70 -3.88 -17.17 -0.36
C SER A 70 -3.82 -15.66 -0.11
N ARG A 71 -3.50 -14.86 -1.11
CA ARG A 71 -3.23 -13.42 -0.94
C ARG A 71 -3.71 -12.65 -2.18
N LEU A 72 -4.45 -11.57 -1.93
CA LEU A 72 -4.84 -10.59 -2.92
C LEU A 72 -4.39 -9.22 -2.44
N LEU A 73 -3.70 -8.46 -3.28
CA LEU A 73 -3.34 -7.07 -3.05
C LEU A 73 -4.14 -6.20 -4.01
N ILE A 74 -4.89 -5.25 -3.47
CA ILE A 74 -5.62 -4.23 -4.23
C ILE A 74 -4.87 -2.92 -4.04
N CYS A 75 -4.47 -2.28 -5.13
CA CYS A 75 -3.84 -0.96 -5.13
C CYS A 75 -4.89 0.10 -5.49
N GLN A 76 -4.91 1.22 -4.78
CA GLN A 76 -5.74 2.38 -5.16
C GLN A 76 -5.39 2.87 -6.57
N ASP A 77 -4.09 2.95 -6.86
CA ASP A 77 -3.54 3.39 -8.14
C ASP A 77 -3.19 2.18 -9.05
N GLU A 78 -3.74 2.19 -10.27
CA GLU A 78 -3.49 1.18 -11.31
C GLU A 78 -2.02 1.16 -11.76
N ALA A 79 -1.33 2.31 -11.78
CA ALA A 79 0.08 2.39 -12.14
C ALA A 79 0.96 1.66 -11.11
N ILE A 80 0.59 1.70 -9.82
CA ILE A 80 1.27 0.94 -8.78
C ILE A 80 1.04 -0.56 -8.96
N ALA A 81 -0.20 -0.98 -9.25
CA ALA A 81 -0.50 -2.38 -9.55
C ALA A 81 0.33 -2.88 -10.75
N HIS A 82 0.38 -2.10 -11.83
CA HIS A 82 1.14 -2.42 -13.03
C HIS A 82 2.65 -2.50 -12.75
N MET A 83 3.19 -1.56 -11.99
CA MET A 83 4.59 -1.59 -11.56
C MET A 83 4.93 -2.85 -10.76
N LEU A 84 4.04 -3.30 -9.86
CA LEU A 84 4.23 -4.55 -9.12
C LEU A 84 4.16 -5.78 -10.02
N LEU A 85 3.25 -5.80 -11.00
CA LEU A 85 3.14 -6.87 -11.99
C LEU A 85 4.41 -6.96 -12.86
N ALA A 86 4.92 -5.82 -13.33
CA ALA A 86 6.15 -5.74 -14.11
C ALA A 86 7.39 -6.22 -13.32
N ASN A 87 7.39 -6.02 -12.00
CA ASN A 87 8.39 -6.56 -11.08
C ASN A 87 8.12 -8.01 -10.64
N ARG A 88 7.18 -8.73 -11.30
CA ARG A 88 6.80 -10.13 -11.02
C ARG A 88 6.38 -10.41 -9.57
N PHE A 89 5.96 -9.37 -8.84
CA PHE A 89 5.58 -9.48 -7.43
C PHE A 89 4.53 -10.57 -7.19
N HIS A 90 3.57 -10.67 -8.11
CA HIS A 90 2.47 -11.62 -8.02
C HIS A 90 2.92 -13.09 -8.05
N MET A 91 3.96 -13.41 -8.84
CA MET A 91 4.54 -14.74 -8.94
C MET A 91 5.39 -15.07 -7.71
N GLU A 92 6.30 -14.16 -7.35
CA GLU A 92 7.23 -14.35 -6.23
C GLU A 92 6.50 -14.50 -4.90
N MET A 93 5.43 -13.72 -4.71
CA MET A 93 4.71 -13.64 -3.45
C MET A 93 3.47 -14.54 -3.42
N LYS A 94 3.18 -15.28 -4.51
CA LYS A 94 1.94 -16.05 -4.69
C LYS A 94 0.70 -15.20 -4.33
N CYS A 95 0.71 -13.95 -4.81
CA CYS A 95 -0.26 -12.92 -4.44
C CYS A 95 -0.86 -12.34 -5.71
N ALA A 96 -2.17 -12.43 -5.89
CA ALA A 96 -2.82 -11.69 -6.97
C ALA A 96 -2.67 -10.18 -6.70
N VAL A 97 -2.47 -9.39 -7.75
CA VAL A 97 -2.38 -7.93 -7.66
C VAL A 97 -3.38 -7.33 -8.64
N LEU A 98 -4.23 -6.44 -8.15
CA LEU A 98 -5.22 -5.69 -8.95
C LEU A 98 -5.13 -4.22 -8.57
N GLY A 99 -5.38 -3.31 -9.52
CA GLY A 99 -5.78 -1.97 -9.13
C GLY A 99 -7.27 -1.90 -8.78
N LEU A 100 -7.69 -0.74 -8.29
CA LEU A 100 -9.01 -0.54 -7.69
C LEU A 100 -10.14 -0.71 -8.71
N ALA A 101 -9.96 -0.24 -9.95
CA ALA A 101 -10.99 -0.30 -10.99
C ALA A 101 -11.23 -1.74 -11.45
N SER A 102 -10.16 -2.55 -11.54
CA SER A 102 -10.25 -3.97 -11.88
C SER A 102 -10.66 -4.87 -10.70
N GLY A 103 -10.54 -4.36 -9.47
CA GLY A 103 -10.75 -5.13 -8.23
C GLY A 103 -12.10 -4.93 -7.56
N VAL A 104 -12.89 -3.93 -7.96
CA VAL A 104 -14.15 -3.56 -7.28
C VAL A 104 -15.32 -3.49 -8.28
N PRO A 105 -16.37 -4.32 -8.12
CA PRO A 105 -16.51 -5.37 -7.12
C PRO A 105 -15.51 -6.52 -7.34
N LEU A 106 -15.27 -7.33 -6.30
CA LEU A 106 -14.32 -8.43 -6.40
C LEU A 106 -14.79 -9.45 -7.46
N PRO A 107 -13.97 -9.79 -8.48
CA PRO A 107 -14.35 -10.75 -9.50
C PRO A 107 -14.77 -12.11 -8.89
N PRO A 108 -15.90 -12.71 -9.32
CA PRO A 108 -16.43 -13.93 -8.71
C PRO A 108 -15.45 -15.11 -8.68
N VAL A 109 -14.62 -15.25 -9.71
CA VAL A 109 -13.59 -16.29 -9.78
C VAL A 109 -12.55 -16.11 -8.66
N LEU A 110 -12.05 -14.88 -8.46
CA LEU A 110 -11.08 -14.60 -7.40
C LEU A 110 -11.69 -14.77 -6.01
N ARG A 111 -12.95 -14.36 -5.83
CA ARG A 111 -13.72 -14.63 -4.61
C ARG A 111 -13.77 -16.12 -4.30
N ALA A 112 -14.11 -16.96 -5.29
CA ALA A 112 -14.16 -18.41 -5.13
C ALA A 112 -12.78 -19.00 -4.79
N MET A 113 -11.71 -18.53 -5.43
CA MET A 113 -10.33 -18.98 -5.15
C MET A 113 -9.86 -18.59 -3.74
N LEU A 114 -10.17 -17.36 -3.29
CA LEU A 114 -9.86 -16.91 -1.93
C LEU A 114 -10.57 -17.76 -0.88
N MET A 115 -11.84 -18.08 -1.10
CA MET A 115 -12.64 -18.88 -0.16
C MET A 115 -12.15 -20.32 0.03
N ARG A 116 -11.35 -20.85 -0.91
CA ARG A 116 -10.74 -22.19 -0.79
C ARG A 116 -9.51 -22.22 0.12
N SER A 117 -8.96 -21.07 0.49
CA SER A 117 -7.75 -20.99 1.32
C SER A 117 -8.08 -20.45 2.72
N SER A 118 -7.81 -21.25 3.75
CA SER A 118 -8.00 -20.84 5.16
C SER A 118 -7.10 -19.67 5.59
N GLU A 119 -6.00 -19.44 4.86
CA GLU A 119 -5.06 -18.35 5.10
C GLU A 119 -5.33 -17.11 4.23
N ALA A 120 -6.43 -17.12 3.47
CA ALA A 120 -6.75 -16.07 2.52
C ALA A 120 -6.85 -14.70 3.18
N ARG A 121 -6.13 -13.72 2.61
CA ARG A 121 -6.17 -12.33 3.03
C ARG A 121 -6.21 -11.39 1.83
N ILE A 122 -6.96 -10.31 1.98
CA ILE A 122 -7.04 -9.20 1.06
C ILE A 122 -6.32 -8.02 1.70
N LEU A 123 -5.33 -7.48 1.01
CA LEU A 123 -4.53 -6.34 1.41
C LEU A 123 -4.93 -5.15 0.54
N PHE A 124 -5.10 -3.98 1.15
CA PHE A 124 -5.41 -2.75 0.41
C PHE A 124 -4.31 -1.71 0.60
N LEU A 125 -3.68 -1.31 -0.50
CA LEU A 125 -2.64 -0.29 -0.56
C LEU A 125 -3.25 1.01 -1.10
N HIS A 126 -3.23 2.06 -0.29
CA HIS A 126 -3.79 3.37 -0.61
C HIS A 126 -2.84 4.49 -0.23
N ASP A 127 -3.12 5.68 -0.74
CA ASP A 127 -2.35 6.90 -0.47
C ASP A 127 -2.60 7.44 0.94
N ALA A 128 -1.66 8.23 1.45
CA ALA A 128 -1.88 9.04 2.65
C ALA A 128 -2.71 10.27 2.27
N SER A 129 -4.00 10.06 2.05
CA SER A 129 -4.99 11.09 1.70
C SER A 129 -6.32 10.81 2.41
N VAL A 130 -7.19 11.82 2.48
CA VAL A 130 -8.55 11.64 3.03
C VAL A 130 -9.31 10.58 2.22
N GLU A 131 -9.24 10.66 0.89
CA GLU A 131 -9.84 9.69 -0.02
C GLU A 131 -9.31 8.26 0.23
N GLY A 132 -7.99 8.07 0.24
CA GLY A 132 -7.39 6.74 0.43
C GLY A 132 -7.77 6.11 1.76
N MET A 133 -7.80 6.89 2.84
CA MET A 133 -8.21 6.42 4.17
C MET A 133 -9.72 6.17 4.30
N ALA A 134 -10.55 6.98 3.64
CA ALA A 134 -12.00 6.74 3.57
C ALA A 134 -12.32 5.48 2.75
N LEU A 135 -11.60 5.28 1.63
CA LEU A 135 -11.65 4.04 0.85
C LEU A 135 -11.27 2.85 1.71
N ALA A 136 -10.20 2.93 2.50
CA ALA A 136 -9.78 1.83 3.37
C ALA A 136 -10.87 1.40 4.38
N SER A 137 -11.72 2.34 4.81
CA SER A 137 -12.82 2.08 5.75
C SER A 137 -14.06 1.49 5.07
N SER A 138 -14.32 1.84 3.81
CA SER A 138 -15.53 1.43 3.06
C SER A 138 -15.31 0.30 2.05
N LEU A 139 -14.06 0.03 1.67
CA LEU A 139 -13.73 -0.89 0.57
C LEU A 139 -14.18 -2.33 0.86
N ARG A 140 -14.14 -2.76 2.11
CA ARG A 140 -14.61 -4.10 2.50
C ARG A 140 -16.05 -4.35 2.06
N GLU A 141 -16.94 -3.38 2.30
CA GLU A 141 -18.35 -3.46 1.91
C GLU A 141 -18.49 -3.43 0.38
N ARG A 142 -17.73 -2.56 -0.30
CA ARG A 142 -17.73 -2.46 -1.77
C ARG A 142 -17.22 -3.71 -2.49
N LEU A 143 -16.34 -4.48 -1.84
CA LEU A 143 -15.87 -5.76 -2.34
C LEU A 143 -16.89 -6.88 -2.13
N ASP A 144 -17.93 -6.66 -1.32
CA ASP A 144 -18.97 -7.64 -0.96
C ASP A 144 -18.38 -8.93 -0.36
N ILE A 145 -17.25 -8.86 0.35
CA ILE A 145 -16.52 -10.05 0.82
C ILE A 145 -17.07 -10.64 2.12
N PRO A 146 -17.09 -11.97 2.29
CA PRO A 146 -17.55 -12.60 3.52
C PRO A 146 -16.65 -12.29 4.74
N ASP A 147 -17.22 -12.40 5.94
CA ASP A 147 -16.55 -12.16 7.23
C ASP A 147 -15.43 -13.14 7.58
N SER A 148 -15.38 -14.29 6.89
CA SER A 148 -14.27 -15.23 6.96
C SER A 148 -13.00 -14.68 6.31
N LEU A 149 -13.10 -13.81 5.28
CA LEU A 149 -11.93 -13.27 4.59
C LEU A 149 -11.36 -12.08 5.34
N ARG A 150 -10.07 -12.18 5.68
CA ARG A 150 -9.35 -11.09 6.33
C ARG A 150 -9.11 -9.96 5.34
N PHE A 151 -9.52 -8.75 5.71
CA PHE A 151 -9.21 -7.53 4.98
C PHE A 151 -8.27 -6.67 5.82
N ILE A 152 -7.17 -6.20 5.24
CA ILE A 152 -6.14 -5.44 5.94
C ILE A 152 -5.74 -4.24 5.07
N ALA A 153 -6.02 -3.03 5.57
CA ALA A 153 -5.47 -1.82 4.98
C ALA A 153 -3.97 -1.71 5.35
N ILE A 154 -3.12 -1.65 4.33
CA ILE A 154 -1.66 -1.53 4.44
C ILE A 154 -1.13 -0.23 3.80
N GLY A 155 -2.04 0.69 3.50
CA GLY A 155 -1.74 1.96 2.86
C GLY A 155 -0.83 2.89 3.65
N LEU A 156 -0.42 3.97 2.99
CA LEU A 156 0.30 5.04 3.65
C LEU A 156 -0.63 5.77 4.63
N ARG A 157 -0.11 6.03 5.83
CA ARG A 157 -0.71 6.95 6.80
C ARG A 157 0.04 8.27 6.75
N PRO A 158 -0.56 9.39 7.17
CA PRO A 158 0.16 10.66 7.25
C PRO A 158 1.44 10.56 8.11
N SER A 159 1.43 9.75 9.17
CA SER A 159 2.62 9.44 9.97
C SER A 159 3.74 8.76 9.16
N HIS A 160 3.40 7.90 8.19
CA HIS A 160 4.37 7.30 7.27
C HIS A 160 4.95 8.36 6.34
N ALA A 161 4.11 9.22 5.75
CA ALA A 161 4.54 10.28 4.86
C ALA A 161 5.52 11.24 5.58
N MET A 162 5.19 11.67 6.80
CA MET A 162 6.05 12.53 7.62
C MET A 162 7.37 11.83 7.99
N ARG A 163 7.33 10.58 8.45
CA ARG A 163 8.53 9.83 8.89
C ARG A 163 9.47 9.47 7.74
N LEU A 164 8.92 9.15 6.58
CA LEU A 164 9.69 8.82 5.38
C LEU A 164 10.11 10.08 4.61
N HIS A 165 9.72 11.27 5.09
CA HIS A 165 9.95 12.54 4.41
C HIS A 165 9.51 12.49 2.93
N LEU A 166 8.37 11.85 2.68
CA LEU A 166 7.84 11.71 1.31
C LEU A 166 7.48 13.08 0.76
N PHE A 167 7.54 13.20 -0.55
CA PHE A 167 7.00 14.36 -1.22
C PHE A 167 5.47 14.41 -1.01
N ALA A 168 5.03 15.40 -0.23
CA ALA A 168 3.63 15.64 0.05
C ALA A 168 3.13 16.80 -0.80
N ARG A 169 1.98 16.60 -1.46
CA ARG A 169 1.30 17.62 -2.24
C ARG A 169 0.23 18.31 -1.40
N ARG A 170 0.00 19.59 -1.68
CA ARG A 170 -1.20 20.28 -1.22
C ARG A 170 -2.36 19.91 -2.13
N THR A 171 -3.43 19.39 -1.55
CA THR A 171 -4.74 19.22 -2.19
C THR A 171 -5.67 20.31 -1.67
N PRO A 172 -6.82 20.54 -2.34
CA PRO A 172 -7.89 21.36 -1.75
C PRO A 172 -8.18 20.94 -0.31
N LEU A 173 -8.43 21.92 0.55
CA LEU A 173 -8.68 21.69 1.96
C LEU A 173 -9.90 20.77 2.10
N PRO A 174 -9.75 19.58 2.71
CA PRO A 174 -10.87 18.68 2.87
C PRO A 174 -11.86 19.24 3.90
N PRO A 175 -13.17 18.97 3.76
CA PRO A 175 -14.13 19.30 4.79
C PRO A 175 -13.76 18.64 6.12
N SER A 176 -13.80 19.41 7.22
CA SER A 176 -13.44 18.90 8.55
C SER A 176 -14.26 17.66 8.96
N ALA A 177 -15.50 17.56 8.48
CA ALA A 177 -16.38 16.41 8.72
C ALA A 177 -15.84 15.12 8.10
N GLU A 178 -15.26 15.17 6.90
CA GLU A 178 -14.67 13.99 6.25
C GLU A 178 -13.45 13.48 7.04
N VAL A 179 -12.59 14.39 7.49
CA VAL A 179 -11.44 14.02 8.33
C VAL A 179 -11.90 13.52 9.71
N ALA A 180 -12.99 14.06 10.25
CA ALA A 180 -13.59 13.59 11.51
C ALA A 180 -14.13 12.16 11.41
N ALA A 181 -14.69 11.78 10.25
CA ALA A 181 -15.19 10.43 9.99
C ALA A 181 -14.08 9.37 9.90
N LEU A 182 -12.83 9.77 9.62
CA LEU A 182 -11.69 8.85 9.58
C LEU A 182 -11.36 8.32 10.99
N SER A 183 -11.33 7.00 11.11
CA SER A 183 -11.03 6.31 12.35
C SER A 183 -9.53 6.23 12.64
N ALA A 184 -9.19 6.08 13.92
CA ALA A 184 -7.83 5.78 14.40
C ALA A 184 -6.72 6.79 14.02
N LEU A 185 -7.05 8.05 13.71
CA LEU A 185 -6.07 9.12 13.46
C LEU A 185 -5.49 9.66 14.77
N SER A 186 -4.16 9.84 14.82
CA SER A 186 -3.52 10.66 15.84
C SER A 186 -3.79 12.16 15.61
N PRO A 187 -3.63 13.02 16.64
CA PRO A 187 -3.81 14.46 16.49
C PRO A 187 -2.93 15.07 15.39
N GLY A 188 -1.68 14.63 15.27
CA GLY A 188 -0.76 15.10 14.23
C GLY A 188 -1.17 14.68 12.82
N GLU A 189 -1.65 13.44 12.64
CA GLU A 189 -2.17 12.99 11.35
C GLU A 189 -3.44 13.76 10.95
N ARG A 190 -4.33 14.04 11.92
CA ARG A 190 -5.54 14.84 11.71
C ARG A 190 -5.20 16.27 11.28
N ALA A 191 -4.28 16.94 11.99
CA ALA A 191 -3.84 18.28 11.65
C ALA A 191 -3.18 18.33 10.26
N TRP A 192 -2.40 17.31 9.90
CA TRP A 192 -1.77 17.21 8.60
C TRP A 192 -2.79 17.12 7.46
N LEU A 193 -3.81 16.26 7.60
CA LEU A 193 -4.90 16.13 6.63
C LEU A 193 -5.77 17.39 6.54
N LEU A 194 -6.12 18.00 7.68
CA LEU A 194 -6.87 19.28 7.71
C LEU A 194 -6.09 20.44 7.09
N GLY A 195 -4.76 20.36 7.07
CA GLY A 195 -3.92 21.27 6.29
C GLY A 195 -4.04 21.06 4.78
N GLY A 196 -4.77 20.05 4.31
CA GLY A 196 -4.84 19.72 2.89
C GLY A 196 -3.55 19.11 2.36
N TRP A 197 -2.78 18.42 3.21
CA TRP A 197 -1.65 17.62 2.73
C TRP A 197 -2.09 16.22 2.32
N SER A 198 -1.48 15.69 1.26
CA SER A 198 -1.57 14.29 0.88
C SER A 198 -0.24 13.78 0.32
N ALA A 199 -0.01 12.47 0.39
CA ALA A 199 1.18 11.84 -0.18
C ALA A 199 0.80 10.54 -0.85
N GLU A 200 1.24 10.39 -2.10
CA GLU A 200 0.97 9.22 -2.91
C GLU A 200 1.93 8.08 -2.58
N VAL A 201 1.47 6.85 -2.77
CA VAL A 201 2.32 5.66 -2.75
C VAL A 201 3.43 5.77 -3.80
N ALA A 202 3.16 6.43 -4.93
CA ALA A 202 4.14 6.72 -5.98
C ALA A 202 5.33 7.58 -5.52
N ALA A 203 5.20 8.33 -4.42
CA ALA A 203 6.30 9.08 -3.84
C ALA A 203 7.31 8.20 -3.07
N VAL A 204 6.97 6.94 -2.80
CA VAL A 204 7.90 5.96 -2.22
C VAL A 204 8.79 5.39 -3.31
N SER A 205 10.09 5.26 -3.03
CA SER A 205 11.02 4.57 -3.92
C SER A 205 10.45 3.19 -4.33
N PRO A 206 10.33 2.89 -5.64
CA PRO A 206 9.74 1.63 -6.10
C PRO A 206 10.42 0.39 -5.51
N ALA A 207 11.76 0.39 -5.43
CA ALA A 207 12.52 -0.69 -4.82
C ALA A 207 12.20 -0.85 -3.32
N GLY A 208 12.12 0.27 -2.60
CA GLY A 208 11.76 0.28 -1.18
C GLY A 208 10.32 -0.21 -0.94
N LEU A 209 9.38 0.19 -1.80
CA LEU A 209 7.99 -0.23 -1.76
C LEU A 209 7.87 -1.74 -1.99
N VAL A 210 8.50 -2.29 -3.04
CA VAL A 210 8.50 -3.74 -3.34
C VAL A 210 9.05 -4.52 -2.15
N LEU A 211 10.22 -4.14 -1.61
CA LEU A 211 10.83 -4.83 -0.47
C LEU A 211 9.92 -4.79 0.76
N LYS A 212 9.28 -3.64 1.04
CA LYS A 212 8.38 -3.50 2.18
C LYS A 212 7.12 -4.34 2.00
N LEU A 213 6.52 -4.33 0.81
CA LEU A 213 5.36 -5.14 0.49
C LEU A 213 5.67 -6.64 0.57
N ARG A 214 6.84 -7.09 0.08
CA ARG A 214 7.25 -8.50 0.21
C ARG A 214 7.23 -8.93 1.68
N ARG A 215 7.78 -8.10 2.57
CA ARG A 215 7.78 -8.34 4.01
C ARG A 215 6.37 -8.35 4.61
N ILE A 216 5.55 -7.36 4.31
CA ILE A 216 4.17 -7.27 4.82
C ILE A 216 3.35 -8.48 4.36
N VAL A 217 3.51 -8.86 3.10
CA VAL A 217 2.80 -9.99 2.52
C VAL A 217 3.25 -11.26 3.21
N THR A 218 4.55 -11.52 3.40
CA THR A 218 5.07 -12.75 4.05
C THR A 218 4.81 -12.83 5.55
N GLU A 219 4.66 -11.70 6.24
CA GLU A 219 4.49 -11.68 7.68
C GLU A 219 3.30 -12.59 8.11
N PRO A 220 3.55 -13.57 9.01
CA PRO A 220 2.50 -14.45 9.49
C PRO A 220 1.50 -13.62 10.28
N LEU A 221 0.22 -13.71 9.91
CA LEU A 221 -0.83 -13.11 10.72
C LEU A 221 -0.95 -13.91 12.00
N LEU A 222 -0.76 -13.26 13.15
CA LEU A 222 -1.11 -13.86 14.41
C LEU A 222 -2.58 -14.34 14.34
N PRO A 223 -2.90 -15.54 14.88
CA PRO A 223 -4.28 -16.00 14.97
C PRO A 223 -5.13 -14.93 15.65
N ARG A 224 -6.37 -14.73 15.18
CA ARG A 224 -7.35 -13.84 15.80
C ARG A 224 -7.53 -14.33 17.24
N ARG A 225 -6.85 -13.69 18.20
CA ARG A 225 -6.88 -14.10 19.61
C ARG A 225 -8.32 -13.95 20.08
N SER A 226 -8.95 -15.07 20.43
CA SER A 226 -10.18 -15.12 21.20
C SER A 226 -9.99 -14.26 22.45
N LEU A 227 -10.95 -13.35 22.71
CA LEU A 227 -10.98 -12.43 23.85
C LEU A 227 -10.83 -13.15 25.20
N LEU A 228 -11.05 -14.46 25.26
CA LEU A 228 -10.93 -15.30 26.46
C LEU A 228 -9.47 -15.57 26.89
N THR A 229 -8.49 -15.37 26.00
CA THR A 229 -7.08 -15.66 26.33
C THR A 229 -6.41 -14.56 27.16
N ASN A 230 -7.03 -13.37 27.27
CA ASN A 230 -6.51 -12.27 28.08
C ASN A 230 -6.88 -12.40 29.57
N LEU A 231 -7.92 -13.16 29.93
CA LEU A 231 -8.33 -13.35 31.33
C LEU A 231 -7.48 -14.37 32.10
N ARG A 232 -6.66 -15.19 31.42
CA ARG A 232 -5.85 -16.24 32.08
C ARG A 232 -4.39 -15.87 32.31
N ARG A 233 -3.94 -14.67 31.93
CA ARG A 233 -2.54 -14.24 32.13
C ARG A 233 -2.30 -13.32 33.31
N ASP A 234 -3.36 -12.92 34.02
CA ASP A 234 -3.29 -12.07 35.22
C ASP A 234 -3.04 -12.85 36.53
N ARG A 235 -2.54 -14.09 36.45
CA ARG A 235 -2.22 -14.91 37.64
C ARG A 235 -0.85 -15.58 37.63
N SER A 236 0.08 -15.13 36.78
CA SER A 236 1.47 -15.59 36.86
C SER A 236 2.46 -14.44 36.84
N THR A 237 2.28 -13.48 37.75
CA THR A 237 3.36 -12.61 38.24
C THR A 237 3.81 -13.12 39.61
N GLY A 238 4.44 -14.30 39.59
CA GLY A 238 5.30 -14.78 40.67
C GLY A 238 6.74 -14.41 40.33
N PHE A 239 7.37 -13.69 41.25
CA PHE A 239 8.70 -13.13 41.22
C PHE A 239 9.83 -14.11 40.84
N MET A 240 10.93 -13.50 40.36
CA MET A 240 12.36 -13.78 40.66
C MET A 240 13.21 -13.77 39.38
N THR A 241 13.76 -12.61 39.02
CA THR A 241 15.16 -12.15 39.21
C THR A 241 16.19 -12.87 38.32
N TRP A 242 16.68 -12.13 37.33
CA TRP A 242 18.03 -12.33 36.76
C TRP A 242 19.05 -11.72 37.71
N PRO A 243 20.28 -12.27 37.76
CA PRO A 243 21.35 -11.52 37.14
C PRO A 243 22.31 -12.38 36.30
N VAL A 244 22.92 -11.72 35.32
CA VAL A 244 24.12 -12.10 34.54
C VAL A 244 25.39 -12.05 35.43
N PRO A 245 26.54 -12.65 35.06
CA PRO A 245 26.95 -13.20 33.76
C PRO A 245 26.85 -14.73 33.64
#